data_AF-A0A2E3ARE1-F1
#
_entry.id   AF-A0A2E3ARE1-F1
#
_cell.length_a   1.000
_cell.length_b   1.000
_cell.length_c   1.000
_cell.angle_alpha   90.00
_cell.angle_beta   90.00
_cell.angle_gamma   90.00
#
_symmetry.space_group_name_H-M   'P 1'
#
loop_
_entity.id
_entity.type
_entity.pdbx_description
1 polymer ?
#
loop_
_entity_poly.entity_id
_entity_poly.type
_entity_poly.pdbx_seq_one_letter_code
_entity_poly.pdbx_strand_id
1 'polypeptide(L)'
;MISRDWIRHFAPAVLASAMAGWIGFAEHASAYMPHETTPVVRRPVPVSEEQDLASKQVYAEAAAWRGAEAKQARNAMIATWLGGLNDAGMADYSVRHLEKGLIYAIRFRNPIDGDDIHALWVAVPDGPDLPSSVVLRTPHPGAADPTILELQSCTSRRTLQVSHGNMPTDQAEARAVSQLSTYLEAPDPMPITVLSEARDICRQISRVLPTPKN
;
A
#
# COMPACT_ATOMS: atom_id res chain seq x y z
N MET A 1 10.86 -54.88 -6.12
CA MET A 1 11.26 -54.05 -7.28
C MET A 1 12.04 -52.85 -6.74
N ILE A 2 13.32 -52.72 -7.14
CA ILE A 2 14.10 -51.50 -7.50
C ILE A 2 13.75 -50.21 -6.70
N SER A 3 14.61 -49.42 -6.05
CA SER A 3 16.07 -49.32 -5.87
C SER A 3 16.30 -48.23 -4.79
N ARG A 4 17.26 -48.48 -3.88
CA ARG A 4 18.38 -47.59 -3.43
C ARG A 4 18.48 -46.20 -4.08
N ASP A 5 19.01 -45.13 -3.50
CA ASP A 5 19.75 -44.83 -2.26
C ASP A 5 19.85 -43.28 -2.20
N TRP A 6 19.86 -42.71 -0.99
CA TRP A 6 20.78 -41.68 -0.47
C TRP A 6 21.37 -40.56 -1.38
N ILE A 7 21.42 -39.31 -0.88
CA ILE A 7 22.65 -38.49 -0.71
C ILE A 7 22.35 -37.21 0.12
N ARG A 8 23.08 -37.08 1.24
CA ARG A 8 23.36 -35.84 1.99
C ARG A 8 24.61 -35.15 1.42
N HIS A 9 24.76 -33.86 1.73
CA HIS A 9 25.95 -33.01 1.60
C HIS A 9 26.13 -32.41 0.19
N PHE A 10 26.42 -31.12 -0.01
CA PHE A 10 27.58 -30.38 0.50
C PHE A 10 27.33 -28.87 0.68
N ALA A 11 28.13 -28.30 1.57
CA ALA A 11 28.25 -26.89 1.94
C ALA A 11 29.19 -26.11 0.94
N PRO A 12 29.52 -24.81 1.18
CA PRO A 12 29.91 -23.82 0.17
C PRO A 12 31.42 -23.67 -0.08
N ALA A 13 31.81 -23.06 -1.21
CA ALA A 13 33.11 -22.40 -1.46
C ALA A 13 32.96 -21.48 -2.71
N VAL A 14 33.07 -20.15 -2.60
CA VAL A 14 34.29 -19.30 -2.68
C VAL A 14 35.10 -19.52 -3.97
N LEU A 15 35.21 -18.47 -4.81
CA LEU A 15 36.50 -17.93 -5.29
C LEU A 15 36.31 -16.65 -6.13
N ALA A 16 37.21 -15.70 -5.85
CA ALA A 16 37.38 -14.40 -6.49
C ALA A 16 38.11 -14.50 -7.84
N SER A 17 38.01 -13.46 -8.67
CA SER A 17 39.06 -13.07 -9.61
C SER A 17 38.93 -11.59 -9.96
N ALA A 18 39.97 -10.83 -9.59
CA ALA A 18 40.22 -9.46 -10.00
C ALA A 18 40.95 -9.45 -11.36
N MET A 19 40.69 -8.44 -12.20
CA MET A 19 41.57 -8.06 -13.31
C MET A 19 41.71 -6.54 -13.30
N ALA A 20 42.88 -6.09 -12.86
CA ALA A 20 43.36 -4.74 -13.03
C ALA A 20 43.91 -4.57 -14.46
N GLY A 21 43.54 -3.46 -15.11
CA GLY A 21 44.14 -3.02 -16.36
C GLY A 21 44.48 -1.54 -16.25
N TRP A 22 45.74 -1.25 -15.93
CA TRP A 22 46.34 0.07 -16.00
C TRP A 22 46.76 0.35 -17.45
N ILE A 23 46.38 1.51 -17.99
CA ILE A 23 47.13 2.15 -19.08
C ILE A 23 47.24 3.63 -18.72
N GLY A 24 48.48 4.06 -18.50
CA GLY A 24 48.83 5.41 -18.09
C GLY A 24 48.80 6.42 -19.23
N PHE A 25 48.75 7.69 -18.86
CA PHE A 25 49.24 8.79 -19.69
C PHE A 25 50.08 9.74 -18.84
N ALA A 26 51.21 10.11 -19.43
CA ALA A 26 52.30 10.85 -18.84
C ALA A 26 51.94 12.31 -18.53
N GLU A 27 52.49 12.80 -17.42
CA GLU A 27 52.54 14.21 -17.06
C GLU A 27 53.38 14.97 -18.10
N HIS A 28 52.76 15.95 -18.76
CA HIS A 28 53.48 17.07 -19.36
C HIS A 28 52.93 18.34 -18.73
N ALA A 29 53.72 18.89 -17.81
CA ALA A 29 53.52 20.21 -17.27
C ALA A 29 53.77 21.26 -18.37
N SER A 30 52.73 22.00 -18.71
CA SER A 30 52.81 23.24 -19.48
C SER A 30 52.07 24.30 -18.67
N ALA A 31 52.83 25.28 -18.19
CA ALA A 31 52.31 26.44 -17.49
C ALA A 31 51.42 27.26 -18.44
N TYR A 32 50.11 27.25 -18.19
CA TYR A 32 49.16 28.14 -18.86
C TYR A 32 48.64 29.15 -17.83
N MET A 33 48.94 30.42 -18.06
CA MET A 33 48.42 31.57 -17.31
C MET A 33 46.88 31.62 -17.43
N PRO A 34 46.14 32.01 -16.38
CA PRO A 34 44.69 32.16 -16.49
C PRO A 34 44.39 33.39 -17.34
N HIS A 35 43.95 33.20 -18.58
CA HIS A 35 43.12 34.20 -19.23
C HIS A 35 41.78 34.20 -18.50
N GLU A 36 41.34 35.37 -18.04
CA GLU A 36 40.00 35.61 -17.51
C GLU A 36 38.96 35.07 -18.51
N THR A 37 38.48 33.84 -18.27
CA THR A 37 37.21 33.40 -18.82
C THR A 37 36.15 34.10 -18.00
N THR A 38 35.65 35.22 -18.50
CA THR A 38 34.33 35.70 -18.12
C THR A 38 33.39 34.50 -18.05
N PRO A 39 32.66 34.30 -16.93
CA PRO A 39 31.66 33.26 -16.90
C PRO A 39 30.67 33.59 -18.02
N VAL A 40 30.66 32.78 -19.07
CA VAL A 40 29.51 32.76 -19.98
C VAL A 40 28.35 32.32 -19.10
N VAL A 41 27.60 33.31 -18.62
CA VAL A 41 26.27 33.10 -18.08
C VAL A 41 25.48 32.56 -19.26
N ARG A 42 25.50 31.23 -19.45
CA ARG A 42 24.53 30.55 -20.30
C ARG A 42 23.19 30.90 -19.68
N ARG A 43 22.50 31.88 -20.27
CA ARG A 43 21.08 32.06 -20.04
C ARG A 43 20.45 30.68 -20.23
N PRO A 44 19.67 30.15 -19.28
CA PRO A 44 18.88 28.96 -19.56
C PRO A 44 18.10 29.27 -20.84
N VAL A 45 18.28 28.41 -21.84
CA VAL A 45 17.50 28.49 -23.08
C VAL A 45 16.04 28.50 -22.63
N PRO A 46 15.23 29.50 -23.02
CA PRO A 46 13.82 29.49 -22.66
C PRO A 46 13.23 28.21 -23.24
N VAL A 47 12.81 27.31 -22.35
CA VAL A 47 12.09 26.10 -22.73
C VAL A 47 10.88 26.59 -23.52
N SER A 48 10.75 26.19 -24.79
CA SER A 48 9.58 26.61 -25.56
C SER A 48 8.32 26.10 -24.86
N GLU A 49 7.21 26.83 -24.93
CA GLU A 49 5.96 26.40 -24.31
C GLU A 49 5.56 24.98 -24.78
N GLU A 50 5.91 24.62 -26.02
CA GLU A 50 5.73 23.27 -26.57
C GLU A 50 6.58 22.20 -25.87
N GLN A 51 7.83 22.50 -25.51
CA GLN A 51 8.69 21.59 -24.73
C GLN A 51 8.21 21.44 -23.28
N ASP A 52 7.65 22.50 -22.69
CA ASP A 52 7.04 22.45 -21.35
C ASP A 52 5.74 21.64 -21.35
N LEU A 53 4.89 21.80 -22.37
CA LEU A 53 3.66 21.01 -22.55
C LEU A 53 3.97 19.52 -22.80
N ALA A 54 4.92 19.21 -23.68
CA ALA A 54 5.34 17.83 -23.95
C ALA A 54 5.92 17.17 -22.69
N SER A 55 6.73 17.90 -21.92
CA SER A 55 7.27 17.40 -20.64
C SER A 55 6.14 17.13 -19.63
N LYS A 56 5.20 18.06 -19.45
CA LYS A 56 4.03 17.88 -18.59
C LYS A 56 3.18 16.68 -18.99
N GLN A 57 2.99 16.46 -20.29
CA GLN A 57 2.26 15.31 -20.81
C GLN A 57 2.97 14.00 -20.47
N VAL A 58 4.28 13.90 -20.69
CA VAL A 58 5.06 12.70 -20.34
C VAL A 58 4.99 12.41 -18.84
N TYR A 59 5.09 13.43 -17.98
CA TYR A 59 4.93 13.26 -16.53
C TYR A 59 3.52 12.82 -16.15
N ALA A 60 2.49 13.37 -16.79
CA ALA A 60 1.10 12.99 -16.55
C ALA A 60 0.82 11.55 -16.98
N GLU A 61 1.32 11.13 -18.14
CA GLU A 61 1.22 9.75 -18.61
C GLU A 61 1.97 8.80 -17.66
N ALA A 62 3.20 9.11 -17.28
CA ALA A 62 3.96 8.31 -16.32
C ALA A 62 3.24 8.19 -14.96
N ALA A 63 2.65 9.27 -14.46
CA ALA A 63 1.85 9.26 -13.24
C ALA A 63 0.58 8.40 -13.39
N ALA A 64 -0.09 8.45 -14.55
CA ALA A 64 -1.26 7.63 -14.83
C ALA A 64 -0.93 6.14 -14.87
N TRP A 65 0.18 5.76 -15.54
CA TRP A 65 0.68 4.38 -15.56
C TRP A 65 0.98 3.85 -14.16
N ARG A 66 1.68 4.64 -13.35
CA ARG A 66 1.96 4.30 -11.94
C ARG A 66 0.70 4.21 -11.09
N GLY A 67 -0.28 5.07 -11.35
CA GLY A 67 -1.59 4.99 -10.70
C GLY A 67 -2.31 3.67 -11.02
N ALA A 68 -2.28 3.24 -12.28
CA ALA A 68 -2.84 1.95 -12.68
C ALA A 68 -2.13 0.77 -11.98
N GLU A 69 -0.79 0.80 -11.92
CA GLU A 69 0.01 -0.19 -11.21
C GLU A 69 -0.33 -0.23 -9.71
N ALA A 70 -0.43 0.92 -9.06
CA ALA A 70 -0.79 1.04 -7.64
C ALA A 70 -2.19 0.49 -7.37
N LYS A 71 -3.17 0.83 -8.21
CA LYS A 71 -4.53 0.27 -8.16
C LYS A 71 -4.51 -1.26 -8.26
N GLN A 72 -3.79 -1.80 -9.25
CA GLN A 72 -3.70 -3.24 -9.45
C GLN A 72 -3.05 -3.95 -8.26
N ALA A 73 -1.93 -3.42 -7.75
CA ALA A 73 -1.24 -3.97 -6.58
C ALA A 73 -2.13 -3.96 -5.33
N ARG A 74 -2.82 -2.85 -5.06
CA ARG A 74 -3.78 -2.72 -3.95
C ARG A 74 -4.91 -3.75 -4.07
N ASN A 75 -5.52 -3.85 -5.26
CA ASN A 75 -6.63 -4.78 -5.49
C ASN A 75 -6.19 -6.25 -5.37
N ALA A 76 -5.01 -6.59 -5.90
CA ALA A 76 -4.45 -7.94 -5.77
C ALA A 76 -4.18 -8.32 -4.31
N MET A 77 -3.65 -7.40 -3.52
CA MET A 77 -3.42 -7.59 -2.09
C MET A 77 -4.72 -7.79 -1.31
N ILE A 78 -5.74 -6.97 -1.56
CA ILE A 78 -7.07 -7.12 -0.92
C ILE A 78 -7.69 -8.46 -1.31
N ALA A 79 -7.63 -8.83 -2.59
CA ALA A 79 -8.14 -10.11 -3.06
C ALA A 79 -7.41 -11.31 -2.43
N THR A 80 -6.08 -11.23 -2.30
CA THR A 80 -5.27 -12.26 -1.63
C THR A 80 -5.64 -12.39 -0.15
N TRP A 81 -5.84 -11.27 0.53
CA TRP A 81 -6.24 -11.25 1.92
C TRP A 81 -7.66 -11.82 2.12
N LEU A 82 -8.64 -11.41 1.30
CA LEU A 82 -10.00 -11.98 1.33
C LEU A 82 -10.01 -13.48 1.02
N GLY A 83 -9.24 -13.91 0.01
CA GLY A 83 -9.09 -15.32 -0.34
C GLY A 83 -8.50 -16.13 0.82
N GLY A 84 -7.44 -15.62 1.46
CA GLY A 84 -6.84 -16.26 2.63
C GLY A 84 -7.81 -16.40 3.81
N LEU A 85 -8.66 -15.39 4.07
CA LEU A 85 -9.70 -15.48 5.10
C LEU A 85 -10.76 -16.52 4.76
N ASN A 86 -11.21 -16.57 3.51
CA ASN A 86 -12.23 -17.49 3.05
C ASN A 86 -11.73 -18.94 3.05
N ASP A 87 -10.52 -19.18 2.52
CA ASP A 87 -9.91 -20.51 2.42
C ASP A 87 -9.59 -21.11 3.78
N ALA A 88 -9.23 -20.27 4.76
CA ALA A 88 -9.05 -20.67 6.15
C ALA A 88 -10.39 -20.84 6.91
N GLY A 89 -11.53 -20.57 6.26
CA GLY A 89 -12.85 -20.63 6.88
C GLY A 89 -13.07 -19.60 7.99
N MET A 90 -12.29 -18.51 8.00
CA MET A 90 -12.29 -17.50 9.07
C MET A 90 -13.36 -16.43 8.89
N ALA A 91 -13.76 -16.14 7.65
CA ALA A 91 -14.75 -15.10 7.39
C ALA A 91 -15.60 -15.36 6.14
N ASP A 92 -16.82 -14.84 6.16
CA ASP A 92 -17.66 -14.63 4.98
C ASP A 92 -17.61 -13.16 4.57
N TYR A 93 -17.78 -12.87 3.28
CA TYR A 93 -17.87 -11.49 2.82
C TYR A 93 -18.93 -11.28 1.74
N SER A 94 -19.47 -10.07 1.69
CA SER A 94 -20.32 -9.58 0.60
C SER A 94 -19.74 -8.30 0.01
N VAL A 95 -20.17 -7.95 -1.20
CA VAL A 95 -19.67 -6.79 -1.95
C VAL A 95 -20.83 -5.87 -2.30
N ARG A 96 -20.67 -4.58 -2.02
CA ARG A 96 -21.55 -3.51 -2.48
C ARG A 96 -20.80 -2.61 -3.44
N HIS A 97 -21.30 -2.50 -4.67
CA HIS A 97 -20.75 -1.59 -5.68
C HIS A 97 -21.38 -0.20 -5.54
N LEU A 98 -20.55 0.84 -5.65
CA LEU A 98 -20.94 2.24 -5.66
C LEU A 98 -20.32 2.92 -6.88
N GLU A 99 -20.67 4.18 -7.14
CA GLU A 99 -20.17 4.92 -8.30
C GLU A 99 -18.64 5.17 -8.26
N LYS A 100 -18.07 5.36 -7.06
CA LYS A 100 -16.66 5.72 -6.86
C LYS A 100 -15.79 4.59 -6.32
N GLY A 101 -16.34 3.38 -6.22
CA GLY A 101 -15.65 2.24 -5.64
C GLY A 101 -16.59 1.16 -5.13
N LEU A 102 -16.10 0.36 -4.21
CA LEU A 102 -16.87 -0.72 -3.60
C LEU A 102 -16.64 -0.79 -2.09
N ILE A 103 -17.58 -1.43 -1.40
CA ILE A 103 -17.47 -1.75 0.02
C ILE A 103 -17.58 -3.27 0.17
N TYR A 104 -16.55 -3.88 0.74
CA TYR A 104 -16.62 -5.24 1.27
C TYR A 104 -17.22 -5.21 2.66
N ALA A 105 -18.19 -6.07 2.95
CA ALA A 105 -18.67 -6.32 4.31
C ALA A 105 -18.19 -7.73 4.72
N ILE A 106 -17.31 -7.79 5.70
CA ILE A 106 -16.63 -9.01 6.17
C ILE A 106 -17.16 -9.38 7.56
N ARG A 107 -17.58 -10.63 7.71
CA ARG A 107 -18.10 -11.21 8.95
C ARG A 107 -17.18 -12.33 9.39
N PHE A 108 -16.53 -12.17 10.54
CA PHE A 108 -15.64 -13.20 11.08
C PHE A 108 -16.47 -14.27 11.79
N ARG A 109 -16.20 -15.55 11.51
CA ARG A 109 -17.00 -16.67 12.03
C ARG A 109 -16.69 -17.00 13.48
N ASN A 110 -15.46 -16.75 13.93
CA ASN A 110 -15.06 -16.75 15.34
C ASN A 110 -14.43 -15.38 15.63
N PRO A 111 -14.91 -14.61 16.63
CA PRO A 111 -14.19 -13.41 17.06
C PRO A 111 -12.78 -13.86 17.49
N ILE A 112 -11.80 -13.18 16.93
CA ILE A 112 -10.41 -13.64 16.97
C ILE A 112 -9.86 -13.31 18.36
N ASP A 113 -9.40 -14.33 19.07
CA ASP A 113 -8.74 -14.15 20.35
C ASP A 113 -7.48 -13.29 20.17
N GLY A 114 -7.55 -12.07 20.69
CA GLY A 114 -6.43 -11.12 20.71
C GLY A 114 -6.79 -9.69 20.27
N ASP A 115 -7.87 -9.50 19.50
CA ASP A 115 -8.23 -8.17 18.95
C ASP A 115 -9.73 -7.83 18.97
N ASP A 116 -10.62 -8.76 19.34
CA ASP A 116 -12.06 -8.51 19.53
C ASP A 116 -12.82 -8.01 18.30
N ILE A 117 -12.34 -8.31 17.08
CA ILE A 117 -12.99 -7.85 15.85
C ILE A 117 -14.15 -8.78 15.51
N HIS A 118 -15.37 -8.26 15.61
CA HIS A 118 -16.59 -8.97 15.25
C HIS A 118 -16.94 -8.82 13.77
N ALA A 119 -16.72 -7.62 13.23
CA ALA A 119 -17.01 -7.30 11.85
C ALA A 119 -16.11 -6.21 11.30
N LEU A 120 -15.93 -6.23 9.98
CA LEU A 120 -15.10 -5.28 9.26
C LEU A 120 -15.81 -4.89 7.96
N TRP A 121 -15.81 -3.60 7.65
CA TRP A 121 -16.22 -3.09 6.34
C TRP A 121 -15.04 -2.39 5.70
N VAL A 122 -14.75 -2.64 4.43
CA VAL A 122 -13.59 -2.07 3.74
C VAL A 122 -14.05 -1.35 2.47
N ALA A 123 -13.82 -0.05 2.41
CA ALA A 123 -13.99 0.74 1.19
C ALA A 123 -12.73 0.66 0.32
N VAL A 124 -12.94 0.39 -0.96
CA VAL A 124 -11.88 0.36 -1.98
C VAL A 124 -12.26 1.35 -3.09
N PRO A 125 -11.51 2.45 -3.27
CA PRO A 125 -11.75 3.39 -4.34
C PRO A 125 -11.53 2.77 -5.73
N ASP A 126 -12.28 3.22 -6.73
CA ASP A 126 -12.03 2.82 -8.12
C ASP A 126 -10.73 3.40 -8.69
N GLY A 127 -10.26 4.52 -8.13
CA GLY A 127 -8.99 5.15 -8.46
C GLY A 127 -7.77 4.46 -7.84
N PRO A 128 -6.57 5.04 -7.98
CA PRO A 128 -5.33 4.55 -7.36
C PRO A 128 -5.25 4.80 -5.85
N ASP A 129 -6.22 5.52 -5.29
CA ASP A 129 -6.22 6.01 -3.91
C ASP A 129 -6.28 4.91 -2.85
N LEU A 130 -6.07 5.28 -1.60
CA LEU A 130 -5.92 4.32 -0.51
C LEU A 130 -7.28 3.79 -0.02
N PRO A 131 -7.33 2.53 0.45
CA PRO A 131 -8.52 1.98 1.06
C PRO A 131 -8.70 2.48 2.49
N SER A 132 -9.94 2.40 2.97
CA SER A 132 -10.29 2.68 4.38
C SER A 132 -11.23 1.59 4.88
N SER A 133 -11.30 1.45 6.20
CA SER A 133 -12.12 0.42 6.84
C SER A 133 -12.87 0.94 8.04
N VAL A 134 -14.00 0.32 8.36
CA VAL A 134 -14.67 0.46 9.65
C VAL A 134 -14.60 -0.87 10.36
N VAL A 135 -14.10 -0.86 11.59
CA VAL A 135 -13.93 -2.03 12.44
C VAL A 135 -14.96 -1.96 13.57
N LEU A 136 -15.72 -3.03 13.77
CA LEU A 136 -16.53 -3.23 14.97
C LEU A 136 -15.75 -4.13 15.92
N ARG A 137 -15.33 -3.57 17.05
CA ARG A 137 -14.73 -4.30 18.16
C ARG A 137 -15.77 -4.56 19.23
N THR A 138 -15.98 -5.82 19.59
CA THR A 138 -16.88 -6.23 20.67
C THR A 138 -16.08 -6.95 21.74
N PRO A 139 -16.21 -6.54 23.01
CA PRO A 139 -15.47 -7.15 24.12
C PRO A 139 -15.76 -8.65 24.23
N HIS A 140 -14.78 -9.42 24.70
CA HIS A 140 -15.02 -10.80 25.14
C HIS A 140 -16.13 -10.89 26.20
N PRO A 141 -16.94 -11.96 26.21
CA PRO A 141 -17.91 -12.19 27.27
C PRO A 141 -17.25 -12.18 28.65
N GLY A 142 -17.58 -11.18 29.47
CA GLY A 142 -17.02 -10.99 30.82
C GLY A 142 -15.97 -9.88 30.94
N ALA A 143 -15.54 -9.27 29.83
CA ALA A 143 -14.75 -8.04 29.87
C ALA A 143 -15.67 -6.83 30.07
N ALA A 144 -15.20 -5.83 30.83
CA ALA A 144 -15.93 -4.58 31.08
C ALA A 144 -15.72 -3.53 29.96
N ASP A 145 -15.00 -3.88 28.91
CA ASP A 145 -14.65 -2.96 27.84
C ASP A 145 -15.87 -2.62 26.96
N PRO A 146 -15.97 -1.39 26.43
CA PRO A 146 -17.08 -1.00 25.59
C PRO A 146 -16.98 -1.64 24.19
N THR A 147 -18.12 -1.81 23.53
CA THR A 147 -18.17 -2.05 22.08
C THR A 147 -17.79 -0.77 21.35
N ILE A 148 -16.84 -0.85 20.41
CA ILE A 148 -16.29 0.32 19.70
C ILE A 148 -16.44 0.13 18.20
N LEU A 149 -16.96 1.15 17.53
CA LEU A 149 -16.95 1.27 16.08
C LEU A 149 -15.90 2.31 15.66
N GLU A 150 -14.93 1.92 14.85
CA GLU A 150 -13.81 2.78 14.47
C GLU A 150 -13.61 2.83 12.96
N LEU A 151 -13.45 4.03 12.42
CA LEU A 151 -12.96 4.26 11.06
C LEU A 151 -11.42 4.27 11.08
N GLN A 152 -10.81 3.52 10.19
CA GLN A 152 -9.36 3.37 10.06
C GLN A 152 -8.97 3.51 8.59
N SER A 153 -8.14 4.52 8.30
CA SER A 153 -7.45 4.66 7.02
C SER A 153 -5.93 4.57 7.22
N CYS A 154 -5.17 4.61 6.13
CA CYS A 154 -3.71 4.63 6.21
C CYS A 154 -3.16 5.89 6.92
N THR A 155 -3.92 6.98 6.92
CA THR A 155 -3.51 8.30 7.44
C THR A 155 -4.18 8.66 8.76
N SER A 156 -5.30 8.02 9.10
CA SER A 156 -6.14 8.43 10.23
C SER A 156 -6.83 7.27 10.94
N ARG A 157 -7.16 7.51 12.22
CA ARG A 157 -8.03 6.65 13.01
C ARG A 157 -9.04 7.54 13.73
N ARG A 158 -10.32 7.19 13.64
CA ARG A 158 -11.40 7.94 14.27
C ARG A 158 -12.42 6.99 14.87
N THR A 159 -12.69 7.15 16.17
CA THR A 159 -13.81 6.48 16.81
C THR A 159 -15.13 7.09 16.32
N LEU A 160 -15.99 6.25 15.76
CA LEU A 160 -17.30 6.65 15.28
C LEU A 160 -18.35 6.57 16.38
N GLN A 161 -18.24 5.53 17.23
CA GLN A 161 -19.18 5.28 18.31
C GLN A 161 -18.54 4.39 19.39
N VAL A 162 -18.91 4.65 20.63
CA VAL A 162 -18.59 3.82 21.81
C VAL A 162 -19.92 3.45 22.47
N SER A 163 -20.11 2.18 22.82
CA SER A 163 -21.32 1.67 23.45
C SER A 163 -20.96 0.79 24.65
N HIS A 164 -21.64 0.99 25.77
CA HIS A 164 -21.46 0.17 26.98
C HIS A 164 -22.23 -1.16 26.94
N GLY A 165 -22.90 -1.47 25.83
CA GLY A 165 -23.54 -2.76 25.57
C GLY A 165 -23.39 -3.17 24.10
N ASN A 166 -23.92 -4.34 23.76
CA ASN A 166 -23.84 -4.89 22.41
C ASN A 166 -24.45 -3.93 21.38
N MET A 167 -23.69 -3.64 20.34
CA MET A 167 -24.19 -2.89 19.17
C MET A 167 -24.80 -3.88 18.18
N PRO A 168 -26.08 -3.72 17.77
CA PRO A 168 -26.65 -4.54 16.71
C PRO A 168 -25.84 -4.42 15.43
N THR A 169 -25.54 -5.56 14.82
CA THR A 169 -24.70 -5.63 13.61
C THR A 169 -25.27 -4.80 12.45
N ASP A 170 -26.60 -4.72 12.31
CA ASP A 170 -27.26 -3.92 11.28
C ASP A 170 -27.08 -2.41 11.51
N GLN A 171 -27.09 -1.98 12.78
CA GLN A 171 -26.82 -0.59 13.14
C GLN A 171 -25.36 -0.23 12.84
N ALA A 172 -24.44 -1.12 13.20
CA ALA A 172 -23.01 -0.97 12.89
C ALA A 172 -22.78 -0.92 11.37
N GLU A 173 -23.47 -1.78 10.61
CA GLU A 173 -23.39 -1.80 9.14
C GLU A 173 -23.89 -0.50 8.52
N ALA A 174 -25.09 -0.04 8.90
CA ALA A 174 -25.64 1.20 8.36
C ALA A 174 -24.70 2.39 8.60
N ARG A 175 -24.09 2.46 9.79
CA ARG A 175 -23.11 3.50 10.14
C ARG A 175 -21.81 3.33 9.34
N ALA A 176 -21.28 2.12 9.25
CA ALA A 176 -20.06 1.80 8.53
C ALA A 176 -20.18 2.16 7.04
N VAL A 177 -21.25 1.68 6.39
CA VAL A 177 -21.56 2.01 4.99
C VAL A 177 -21.68 3.51 4.82
N SER A 178 -22.43 4.21 5.66
CA SER A 178 -22.58 5.67 5.54
C SER A 178 -21.23 6.38 5.57
N GLN A 179 -20.36 6.06 6.53
CA GLN A 179 -19.05 6.69 6.66
C GLN A 179 -18.11 6.34 5.49
N LEU A 180 -18.12 5.09 5.06
CA LEU A 180 -17.28 4.60 3.97
C LEU A 180 -17.75 5.12 2.60
N SER A 181 -19.06 5.26 2.38
CA SER A 181 -19.59 5.94 1.20
C SER A 181 -19.14 7.40 1.16
N THR A 182 -19.20 8.12 2.28
CA THR A 182 -18.65 9.48 2.35
C THR A 182 -17.14 9.52 2.08
N TYR A 183 -16.38 8.53 2.57
CA TYR A 183 -14.94 8.43 2.31
C TYR A 183 -14.64 8.26 0.81
N LEU A 184 -15.43 7.46 0.09
CA LEU A 184 -15.22 7.21 -1.34
C LEU A 184 -15.40 8.46 -2.23
N GLU A 185 -16.03 9.52 -1.73
CA GLU A 185 -16.12 10.81 -2.45
C GLU A 185 -14.78 11.55 -2.48
N ALA A 186 -13.92 11.34 -1.49
CA ALA A 186 -12.61 11.98 -1.36
C ALA A 186 -11.65 11.06 -0.58
N PRO A 187 -11.21 9.94 -1.20
CA PRO A 187 -10.34 8.98 -0.52
C PRO A 187 -8.95 9.56 -0.26
N ASP A 188 -8.21 8.95 0.68
CA ASP A 188 -6.84 9.37 0.97
C ASP A 188 -5.97 9.17 -0.29
N PRO A 189 -5.29 10.21 -0.78
CA PRO A 189 -4.55 10.12 -2.02
C PRO A 189 -3.40 9.13 -1.88
N MET A 190 -3.19 8.32 -2.92
CA MET A 190 -1.95 7.53 -3.03
C MET A 190 -0.82 8.45 -3.53
N PRO A 191 0.28 8.61 -2.80
CA PRO A 191 1.44 9.37 -3.24
C PRO A 191 2.13 8.63 -4.40
N ILE A 192 1.78 9.01 -5.62
CA ILE A 192 2.46 8.54 -6.82
C ILE A 192 3.67 9.47 -7.02
N THR A 193 4.84 9.06 -6.55
CA THR A 193 6.07 9.79 -6.89
C THR A 193 6.70 9.18 -8.14
N VAL A 194 7.26 10.02 -9.01
CA VAL A 194 7.91 9.58 -10.27
C VAL A 194 9.20 8.77 -10.00
N LEU A 195 9.72 8.82 -8.77
CA LEU A 195 11.05 8.30 -8.38
C LEU A 195 11.03 7.18 -7.32
N SER A 196 9.89 6.85 -6.70
CA SER A 196 9.79 5.79 -5.69
C SER A 196 8.75 4.74 -6.08
N GLU A 197 8.92 3.49 -5.61
CA GLU A 197 7.88 2.47 -5.72
C GLU A 197 6.61 2.93 -4.99
N ALA A 198 5.44 2.63 -5.54
CA ALA A 198 4.13 2.91 -4.92
C ALA A 198 3.88 2.11 -3.62
N ARG A 199 4.85 1.27 -3.20
CA ARG A 199 4.69 0.21 -2.20
C ARG A 199 4.79 0.67 -0.74
N ASP A 200 5.40 1.82 -0.45
CA ASP A 200 5.78 2.17 0.94
C ASP A 200 4.81 3.11 1.69
N ILE A 201 3.70 3.55 1.07
CA ILE A 201 2.90 4.62 1.68
C ILE A 201 1.95 4.11 2.76
N CYS A 202 1.24 3.01 2.55
CA CYS A 202 0.41 2.44 3.62
C CYS A 202 1.27 1.53 4.50
N ARG A 203 2.23 2.12 5.25
CA ARG A 203 3.07 1.40 6.24
C ARG A 203 2.28 0.53 7.22
N GLN A 204 0.96 0.74 7.29
CA GLN A 204 0.03 0.07 8.17
C GLN A 204 -1.21 -0.40 7.42
N ILE A 205 -1.05 -0.99 6.23
CA ILE A 205 -2.18 -1.63 5.55
C ILE A 205 -2.84 -2.70 6.42
N SER A 206 -2.08 -3.32 7.32
CA SER A 206 -2.58 -4.21 8.38
C SER A 206 -3.56 -3.56 9.35
N ARG A 207 -3.66 -2.22 9.40
CA ARG A 207 -4.75 -1.53 10.12
C ARG A 207 -6.05 -1.57 9.33
N VAL A 208 -5.97 -1.33 8.02
CA VAL A 208 -7.14 -1.34 7.13
C VAL A 208 -7.63 -2.76 6.87
N LEU A 209 -6.69 -3.71 6.78
CA LEU A 209 -6.91 -5.13 6.54
C LEU A 209 -6.32 -5.93 7.72
N PRO A 210 -6.95 -5.86 8.91
CA PRO A 210 -6.48 -6.62 10.06
C PRO A 210 -6.50 -8.11 9.73
N THR A 211 -5.34 -8.76 9.86
CA THR A 211 -5.26 -10.21 9.73
C THR A 211 -5.41 -10.81 11.13
N PRO A 212 -6.33 -11.77 11.32
CA PRO A 212 -6.40 -12.54 12.55
C PRO A 212 -5.03 -13.11 12.92
N LYS A 213 -4.63 -13.01 14.19
CA LYS A 213 -3.57 -13.87 14.70
C LYS A 213 -4.21 -15.21 15.07
N ASN A 214 -3.67 -16.30 14.53
CA ASN A 214 -4.00 -17.66 14.96
C ASN A 214 -3.47 -17.94 16.36
#